data_AF-A0A950XRS8-F1
#
_entry.id   AF-A0A950XRS8-F1
#
_cell.length_a   1.000
_cell.length_b   1.000
_cell.length_c   1.000
_cell.angle_alpha   90.00
_cell.angle_beta   90.00
_cell.angle_gamma   90.00
#
_symmetry.space_group_name_H-M   'P 1'
#
loop_
_entity.id
_entity.type
_entity.pdbx_description
1 polymer ?
#
loop_
_entity_poly.entity_id
_entity_poly.type
_entity_poly.pdbx_seq_one_letter_code
_entity_poly.pdbx_strand_id
1 'polypeptide(L)'
;KSGRGGLRDVHLLDALAIAQLTDRVTVLEPGNVRGSVTAAYLTLLDVRTELHRVSGRGHDLLLAQYADEISAALDVGDRYDLSRALSDAARTISYRVDAGLRSAANALPRRGISAIRRRPRRPLDEGVVEYGGEIVLARDARPESDPGLALRVAAASAVTGLPIAASTLSRLADTAPELRVPWPREAFDNLLVLLAAGPNTVATIEALDRTGLWGRLFPEWEAIRDLPPRDVIHIWTVDRHLAETASRARVFTTRVARPDLLLLAALLHDIGKGRRTDHAVIGAQLATQIGTRLGMWPSDVQMLSTLVAQHLLLSKTATRHDLNDPQTIATVCDALHGDPILLDVLHALTEADSLATGPAVWSDWKALLVGDLVRRCRLAMAGEPLPHANPIDPEYLSLAADHGVHVQLRHHGSRRIYNAVMIAPDQRGLLSKAAGVLALNSLRVHSASVNIHNGAVINEFVVSPHFGPPAAEGLLRQQLITAIDGELDVLGMLDKRARDANTAESTRAGKVQAGVPANPSTAPPRILWSDGTAPGRSIVEIRAADRPGLLALLTGALERAGVDIVWAKAATWGSTVDDVFCVVLPPPRAGEATTDVQAALERDLFEVLRSTAADQSAEQAS
;
A
#
# COMPACT_ATOMS: atom_id res chain seq x y z
N LYS A 1 -0.32 25.80 -3.45
CA LYS A 1 -0.66 27.16 -2.91
C LYS A 1 -1.65 27.15 -1.73
N SER A 2 -2.88 26.64 -1.91
CA SER A 2 -3.95 26.70 -0.88
C SER A 2 -4.20 25.38 -0.15
N GLY A 3 -3.45 24.31 -0.48
CA GLY A 3 -3.51 23.06 0.28
C GLY A 3 -2.82 23.20 1.63
N ARG A 4 -3.12 22.26 2.54
CA ARG A 4 -2.46 22.16 3.86
C ARG A 4 -0.94 22.05 3.69
N GLY A 5 -0.20 22.84 4.45
CA GLY A 5 1.25 22.99 4.29
C GLY A 5 1.66 23.93 3.14
N GLY A 6 0.72 24.65 2.54
CA GLY A 6 0.98 25.50 1.38
C GLY A 6 1.41 26.93 1.72
N LEU A 7 1.69 27.73 0.69
CA LEU A 7 2.09 29.14 0.83
C LEU A 7 1.11 29.99 1.67
N ARG A 8 -0.21 29.71 1.60
CA ARG A 8 -1.21 30.45 2.39
C ARG A 8 -1.10 30.19 3.89
N ASP A 9 -0.66 29.00 4.27
CA ASP A 9 -0.50 28.63 5.67
C ASP A 9 0.68 29.37 6.33
N VAL A 10 1.72 29.70 5.55
CA VAL A 10 2.81 30.56 6.01
C VAL A 10 2.30 31.98 6.29
N HIS A 11 1.45 32.54 5.42
CA HIS A 11 0.84 33.85 5.68
C HIS A 11 -0.04 33.86 6.94
N LEU A 12 -0.71 32.75 7.25
CA LEU A 12 -1.45 32.62 8.50
C LEU A 12 -0.52 32.68 9.72
N LEU A 13 0.60 31.95 9.68
CA LEU A 13 1.62 32.01 10.73
C LEU A 13 2.18 33.42 10.90
N ASP A 14 2.50 34.11 9.80
CA ASP A 14 2.97 35.50 9.83
C ASP A 14 1.93 36.44 10.45
N ALA A 15 0.66 36.27 10.11
CA ALA A 15 -0.42 37.07 10.69
C ALA A 15 -0.58 36.84 12.21
N LEU A 16 -0.50 35.58 12.66
CA LEU A 16 -0.52 35.24 14.09
C LEU A 16 0.68 35.84 14.83
N ALA A 17 1.86 35.84 14.20
CA ALA A 17 3.06 36.44 14.75
C ALA A 17 2.97 37.97 14.84
N ILE A 18 2.46 38.63 13.81
CA ILE A 18 2.21 40.09 13.81
C ILE A 18 1.22 40.45 14.94
N ALA A 19 0.22 39.59 15.18
CA ALA A 19 -0.72 39.74 16.29
C ALA A 19 -0.13 39.41 17.67
N GLN A 20 1.16 39.05 17.77
CA GLN A 20 1.85 38.65 19.00
C GLN A 20 1.21 37.44 19.70
N LEU A 21 0.56 36.57 18.93
CA LEU A 21 -0.10 35.36 19.44
C LEU A 21 0.80 34.12 19.36
N THR A 22 1.85 34.19 18.55
CA THR A 22 2.91 33.18 18.42
C THR A 22 4.23 33.90 18.17
N ASP A 23 5.34 33.24 18.44
CA ASP A 23 6.65 33.77 18.07
C ASP A 23 6.74 33.97 16.56
N ARG A 24 7.37 35.07 16.16
CA ARG A 24 7.64 35.34 14.75
C ARG A 24 8.58 34.27 14.25
N VAL A 25 8.18 33.56 13.21
CA VAL A 25 8.99 32.54 12.57
C VAL A 25 10.06 33.23 11.70
N THR A 26 10.87 34.09 12.31
CA THR A 26 11.92 34.83 11.63
C THR A 26 13.13 33.93 11.44
N VAL A 27 13.35 33.51 10.19
CA VAL A 27 14.50 33.90 9.38
C VAL A 27 15.79 34.04 10.22
N LEU A 28 16.67 33.05 10.07
CA LEU A 28 18.07 33.04 10.55
C LEU A 28 18.28 32.74 12.04
N GLU A 29 17.96 31.52 12.50
CA GLU A 29 18.84 30.90 13.49
C GLU A 29 19.98 30.18 12.74
N PRO A 30 21.23 30.68 12.83
CA PRO A 30 22.37 30.00 12.25
C PRO A 30 22.67 28.75 13.09
N GLY A 31 22.10 27.62 12.68
CA GLY A 31 22.37 26.32 13.30
C GLY A 31 21.31 25.26 13.03
N ASN A 32 20.03 25.64 12.89
CA ASN A 32 18.94 24.69 12.72
C ASN A 32 18.19 24.91 11.39
N VAL A 33 18.78 24.41 10.30
CA VAL A 33 18.16 24.43 8.96
C VAL A 33 16.98 23.45 8.89
N ARG A 34 17.00 22.37 9.69
CA ARG A 34 15.96 21.34 9.71
C ARG A 34 14.67 21.84 10.37
N GLY A 35 13.52 21.66 9.70
CA GLY A 35 12.20 22.01 10.25
C GLY A 35 11.91 23.53 10.32
N SER A 36 12.66 24.34 9.57
CA SER A 36 12.46 25.78 9.44
C SER A 36 11.33 26.12 8.45
N VAL A 37 10.35 26.91 8.89
CA VAL A 37 9.25 27.37 8.02
C VAL A 37 9.77 28.27 6.91
N THR A 38 10.80 29.08 7.16
CA THR A 38 11.38 29.95 6.13
C THR A 38 12.00 29.13 5.00
N ALA A 39 12.79 28.11 5.33
CA ALA A 39 13.41 27.24 4.32
C ALA A 39 12.34 26.48 3.52
N ALA A 40 11.32 25.94 4.21
CA ALA A 40 10.19 25.30 3.58
C ALA A 40 9.41 26.25 2.65
N TYR A 41 9.17 27.49 3.09
CA TYR A 41 8.47 28.49 2.30
C TYR A 41 9.25 28.87 1.03
N LEU A 42 10.56 29.10 1.14
CA LEU A 42 11.43 29.37 0.00
C LEU A 42 11.43 28.21 -0.99
N THR A 43 11.56 26.96 -0.49
CA THR A 43 11.46 25.76 -1.33
C THR A 43 10.16 25.74 -2.15
N LEU A 44 9.02 26.04 -1.53
CA LEU A 44 7.74 26.11 -2.25
C LEU A 44 7.67 27.26 -3.26
N LEU A 45 8.32 28.39 -2.98
CA LEU A 45 8.38 29.53 -3.90
C LEU A 45 9.30 29.26 -5.09
N ASP A 46 10.45 28.64 -4.87
CA ASP A 46 11.41 28.28 -5.91
C ASP A 46 10.78 27.29 -6.89
N VAL A 47 10.17 26.22 -6.38
CA VAL A 47 9.43 25.24 -7.20
C VAL A 47 8.29 25.90 -7.97
N ARG A 48 7.55 26.81 -7.35
CA ARG A 48 6.44 27.51 -8.01
C ARG A 48 6.95 28.44 -9.12
N THR A 49 8.08 29.11 -8.91
CA THR A 49 8.71 29.99 -9.89
C THR A 49 9.13 29.18 -11.12
N GLU A 50 9.79 28.05 -10.91
CA GLU A 50 10.18 27.16 -11.99
C GLU A 50 8.97 26.52 -12.68
N LEU A 51 7.92 26.15 -11.94
CA LEU A 51 6.68 25.66 -12.54
C LEU A 51 6.05 26.69 -13.49
N HIS A 52 6.04 27.97 -13.11
CA HIS A 52 5.55 29.02 -13.99
C HIS A 52 6.45 29.23 -15.21
N ARG A 53 7.78 29.14 -15.04
CA ARG A 53 8.74 29.26 -16.15
C ARG A 53 8.56 28.13 -17.17
N VAL A 54 8.53 26.88 -16.69
CA VAL A 54 8.42 25.67 -17.53
C VAL A 54 7.04 25.57 -18.20
N SER A 55 5.96 25.85 -17.47
CA SER A 55 4.60 25.77 -18.04
C SER A 55 4.20 26.99 -18.87
N GLY A 56 4.94 28.10 -18.78
CA GLY A 56 4.60 29.39 -19.41
C GLY A 56 3.32 30.03 -18.87
N ARG A 57 2.74 29.52 -17.78
CA ARG A 57 1.47 29.96 -17.20
C ARG A 57 1.51 29.96 -15.67
N GLY A 58 0.60 30.71 -15.05
CA GLY A 58 0.42 30.74 -13.59
C GLY A 58 -0.24 29.47 -13.05
N HIS A 59 0.48 28.35 -13.02
CA HIS A 59 0.00 27.08 -12.47
C HIS A 59 0.42 26.88 -11.01
N ASP A 60 -0.50 26.38 -10.18
CA ASP A 60 -0.26 26.07 -8.77
C ASP A 60 -0.29 24.55 -8.47
N LEU A 61 -0.39 23.72 -9.51
CA LEU A 61 -0.41 22.25 -9.46
C LEU A 61 0.81 21.69 -10.20
N LEU A 62 1.71 21.04 -9.48
CA LEU A 62 2.86 20.36 -10.07
C LEU A 62 2.44 18.99 -10.60
N LEU A 63 2.37 18.86 -11.92
CA LEU A 63 2.16 17.59 -12.60
C LEU A 63 3.50 16.90 -12.89
N ALA A 64 3.49 15.57 -12.95
CA ALA A 64 4.69 14.76 -13.16
C ALA A 64 5.48 15.13 -14.42
N GLN A 65 4.78 15.55 -15.49
CA GLN A 65 5.40 15.97 -16.75
C GLN A 65 6.34 17.17 -16.64
N TYR A 66 6.18 18.02 -15.61
CA TYR A 66 7.04 19.18 -15.39
C TYR A 66 8.15 18.89 -14.37
N ALA A 67 8.06 17.78 -13.64
CA ALA A 67 8.87 17.55 -12.45
C ALA A 67 10.36 17.37 -12.78
N ASP A 68 10.71 16.66 -13.85
CA ASP A 68 12.11 16.43 -14.21
C ASP A 68 12.82 17.72 -14.64
N GLU A 69 12.17 18.58 -15.44
CA GLU A 69 12.75 19.86 -15.86
C GLU A 69 12.90 20.84 -14.68
N ILE A 70 11.90 20.91 -13.80
CA ILE A 70 11.95 21.75 -12.59
C ILE A 70 13.06 21.25 -11.64
N SER A 71 13.15 19.93 -11.46
CA SER A 71 14.18 19.33 -10.60
C SER A 71 15.60 19.65 -11.11
N ALA A 72 15.81 19.58 -12.43
CA ALA A 72 17.07 19.96 -13.06
C ALA A 72 17.38 21.45 -12.91
N ALA A 73 16.37 22.32 -13.03
CA ALA A 73 16.55 23.77 -12.87
C ALA A 73 16.90 24.19 -11.43
N LEU A 74 16.44 23.43 -10.44
CA LEU A 74 16.70 23.67 -9.02
C LEU A 74 17.89 22.89 -8.46
N ASP A 75 18.55 22.06 -9.27
CA ASP A 75 19.66 21.17 -8.86
C ASP A 75 19.29 20.25 -7.68
N VAL A 76 18.05 19.75 -7.67
CA VAL A 76 17.51 18.93 -6.56
C VAL A 76 17.73 17.43 -6.79
N GLY A 77 17.97 17.01 -8.04
CA GLY A 77 18.12 15.60 -8.42
C GLY A 77 17.03 15.15 -9.39
N ASP A 78 16.39 14.02 -9.14
CA ASP A 78 15.28 13.52 -9.96
C ASP A 78 13.89 14.00 -9.46
N ARG A 79 12.82 13.69 -10.20
CA ARG A 79 11.44 14.03 -9.79
C ARG A 79 11.04 13.50 -8.41
N TYR A 80 11.64 12.41 -7.92
CA TYR A 80 11.36 11.85 -6.60
C TYR A 80 12.08 12.66 -5.52
N ASP A 81 13.29 13.14 -5.78
CA ASP A 81 14.00 14.09 -4.90
C ASP A 81 13.22 15.41 -4.78
N LEU A 82 12.70 15.93 -5.89
CA LEU A 82 11.81 17.09 -5.90
C LEU A 82 10.54 16.84 -5.07
N SER A 83 9.90 15.68 -5.25
CA SER A 83 8.70 15.29 -4.49
C SER A 83 8.99 15.16 -2.99
N ARG A 84 10.17 14.65 -2.63
CA ARG A 84 10.65 14.55 -1.25
C ARG A 84 10.83 15.92 -0.62
N ALA A 85 11.50 16.85 -1.31
CA ALA A 85 11.68 18.23 -0.84
C ALA A 85 10.34 18.96 -0.64
N LEU A 86 9.39 18.76 -1.56
CA LEU A 86 8.03 19.32 -1.45
C LEU A 86 7.26 18.74 -0.25
N SER A 87 7.38 17.44 0.00
CA SER A 87 6.72 16.78 1.12
C SER A 87 7.30 17.25 2.46
N ASP A 88 8.63 17.35 2.58
CA ASP A 88 9.30 17.90 3.76
C ASP A 88 8.86 19.35 4.05
N ALA A 89 8.86 20.20 3.01
CA ALA A 89 8.43 21.59 3.14
C ALA A 89 6.96 21.69 3.58
N ALA A 90 6.06 20.97 2.91
CA ALA A 90 4.63 21.01 3.21
C ALA A 90 4.31 20.49 4.62
N ARG A 91 4.91 19.36 5.02
CA ARG A 91 4.70 18.80 6.37
C ARG A 91 5.31 19.66 7.47
N THR A 92 6.46 20.27 7.22
CA THR A 92 7.07 21.26 8.13
C THR A 92 6.13 22.45 8.35
N ILE A 93 5.61 23.04 7.27
CA ILE A 93 4.65 24.16 7.37
C ILE A 93 3.39 23.71 8.12
N SER A 94 2.80 22.58 7.72
CA SER A 94 1.59 22.05 8.35
C SER A 94 1.76 21.83 9.86
N TYR A 95 2.85 21.20 10.27
CA TYR A 95 3.14 20.97 11.69
C TYR A 95 3.23 22.30 12.47
N ARG A 96 3.90 23.29 11.89
CA ARG A 96 4.11 24.60 12.51
C ARG A 96 2.83 25.41 12.58
N VAL A 97 1.94 25.32 11.59
CA VAL A 97 0.59 25.90 11.62
C VAL A 97 -0.20 25.34 12.78
N ASP A 98 -0.22 24.01 12.94
CA ASP A 98 -0.96 23.37 14.02
C ASP A 98 -0.43 23.81 15.40
N ALA A 99 0.89 23.92 15.56
CA ALA A 99 1.52 24.44 16.77
C ALA A 99 1.25 25.94 17.01
N GLY A 100 1.30 26.76 15.97
CA GLY A 100 1.03 28.20 16.03
C GLY A 100 -0.42 28.51 16.39
N LEU A 101 -1.37 27.77 15.80
CA LEU A 101 -2.79 27.89 16.14
C LEU A 101 -3.07 27.51 17.60
N ARG A 102 -2.44 26.45 18.12
CA ARG A 102 -2.55 26.07 19.54
C ARG A 102 -1.96 27.13 20.46
N SER A 103 -0.78 27.64 20.13
CA SER A 103 -0.12 28.71 20.88
C SER A 103 -0.99 29.96 20.93
N ALA A 104 -1.53 30.38 19.77
CA ALA A 104 -2.44 31.51 19.67
C ALA A 104 -3.73 31.30 20.49
N ALA A 105 -4.33 30.10 20.41
CA ALA A 105 -5.52 29.77 21.19
C ALA A 105 -5.26 29.81 22.71
N ASN A 106 -4.07 29.40 23.15
CA ASN A 106 -3.66 29.44 24.55
C ASN A 106 -3.26 30.85 25.04
N ALA A 107 -2.86 31.75 24.14
CA ALA A 107 -2.56 33.14 24.44
C ALA A 107 -3.82 34.02 24.62
N LEU A 108 -4.95 33.62 24.04
CA LEU A 108 -6.20 34.38 24.14
C LEU A 108 -6.72 34.46 25.59
N PRO A 109 -7.18 35.65 26.05
CA PRO A 109 -7.69 35.81 27.40
C PRO A 109 -8.96 34.99 27.60
N ARG A 110 -8.99 34.23 28.69
CA ARG A 110 -10.16 33.44 29.09
C ARG A 110 -11.26 34.39 29.58
N ARG A 111 -12.51 34.15 29.18
CA ARG A 111 -13.67 34.95 29.59
C ARG A 111 -14.50 34.23 30.66
N GLY A 112 -15.19 35.00 31.50
CA GLY A 112 -16.11 34.49 32.52
C GLY A 112 -15.44 33.72 33.66
N ILE A 113 -16.17 32.78 34.29
CA ILE A 113 -15.72 31.98 35.45
C ILE A 113 -14.41 31.21 35.16
N SER A 114 -14.18 30.89 33.88
CA SER A 114 -12.97 30.25 33.35
C SER A 114 -11.68 31.06 33.58
N ALA A 115 -11.79 32.39 33.72
CA ALA A 115 -10.67 33.30 34.00
C ALA A 115 -10.20 33.24 35.47
N ILE A 116 -11.11 32.93 36.38
CA ILE A 116 -10.86 32.89 37.83
C ILE A 116 -10.28 31.52 38.25
N ARG A 117 -10.56 30.46 37.49
CA ARG A 117 -10.11 29.09 37.78
C ARG A 117 -8.72 28.81 37.20
N ARG A 118 -7.73 28.61 38.08
CA ARG A 118 -6.38 28.14 37.69
C ARG A 118 -6.47 26.79 36.98
N ARG A 119 -5.74 26.62 35.87
CA ARG A 119 -5.58 25.30 35.22
C ARG A 119 -4.68 24.44 36.10
N PRO A 120 -5.16 23.31 36.65
CA PRO A 120 -4.28 22.39 37.36
C PRO A 120 -3.32 21.74 36.36
N ARG A 121 -2.08 21.52 36.79
CA ARG A 121 -1.14 20.63 36.09
C ARG A 121 -1.48 19.22 36.52
N ARG A 122 -1.81 18.33 35.58
CA ARG A 122 -2.15 16.94 35.90
C ARG A 122 -0.93 16.07 35.64
N PRO A 123 -0.40 15.37 36.66
CA PRO A 123 0.71 14.45 36.45
C PRO A 123 0.26 13.32 35.53
N LEU A 124 1.10 12.99 34.56
CA LEU A 124 0.88 11.87 33.63
C LEU A 124 1.93 10.78 33.85
N ASP A 125 3.18 11.20 34.08
CA ASP A 125 4.32 10.33 34.36
C ASP A 125 5.39 11.12 35.13
N GLU A 126 6.48 10.47 35.52
CA GLU A 126 7.66 11.13 36.10
C GLU A 126 8.22 12.17 35.12
N GLY A 127 8.32 13.42 35.57
CA GLY A 127 8.79 14.52 34.74
C GLY A 127 7.80 15.00 33.66
N VAL A 128 6.60 14.41 33.55
CA VAL A 128 5.63 14.70 32.48
C VAL A 128 4.26 15.07 33.03
N VAL A 129 3.69 16.20 32.59
CA VAL A 129 2.37 16.65 33.02
C VAL A 129 1.53 17.19 31.86
N GLU A 130 0.21 17.09 31.97
CA GLU A 130 -0.72 17.85 31.15
C GLU A 130 -0.84 19.28 31.68
N TYR A 131 -0.69 20.26 30.79
CA TYR A 131 -1.03 21.65 31.08
C TYR A 131 -1.60 22.34 29.84
N GLY A 132 -2.82 22.87 29.96
CA GLY A 132 -3.43 23.66 28.89
C GLY A 132 -3.79 22.86 27.64
N GLY A 133 -4.05 21.56 27.79
CA GLY A 133 -4.34 20.67 26.66
C GLY A 133 -3.10 20.21 25.92
N GLU A 134 -1.91 20.40 26.48
CA GLU A 134 -0.63 19.98 25.90
C GLU A 134 0.20 19.20 26.92
N ILE A 135 1.08 18.33 26.40
CA ILE A 135 2.11 17.66 27.21
C ILE A 135 3.27 18.62 27.45
N VAL A 136 3.58 18.84 28.72
CA VAL A 136 4.69 19.69 29.16
C VAL A 136 5.57 19.00 30.19
N LEU A 137 6.83 19.42 30.27
CA LEU A 137 7.72 18.96 31.33
C LEU A 137 7.25 19.44 32.70
N ALA A 138 7.37 18.58 33.72
CA ALA A 138 7.20 18.95 35.12
C ALA A 138 8.22 20.02 35.53
N ARG A 139 7.95 20.73 36.64
CA ARG A 139 8.81 21.85 37.07
C ARG A 139 10.20 21.41 37.51
N ASP A 140 10.27 20.21 38.06
CA ASP A 140 11.44 19.51 38.58
C ASP A 140 12.07 18.56 37.56
N ALA A 141 11.51 18.44 36.35
CA ALA A 141 12.07 17.63 35.28
C ALA A 141 13.44 18.18 34.85
N ARG A 142 14.43 17.28 34.75
CA ARG A 142 15.81 17.56 34.34
C ARG A 142 16.15 16.82 33.04
N PRO A 143 15.73 17.35 31.88
CA PRO A 143 15.98 16.70 30.59
C PRO A 143 17.47 16.43 30.35
N GLU A 144 18.36 17.31 30.80
CA GLU A 144 19.81 17.18 30.67
C GLU A 144 20.43 15.93 31.33
N SER A 145 19.73 15.33 32.29
CA SER A 145 20.19 14.14 33.02
C SER A 145 19.34 12.90 32.76
N ASP A 146 18.27 13.02 31.98
CA ASP A 146 17.28 11.97 31.77
C ASP A 146 17.14 11.63 30.28
N PRO A 147 17.91 10.65 29.77
CA PRO A 147 17.83 10.24 28.36
C PRO A 147 16.49 9.57 28.01
N GLY A 148 15.73 9.07 28.99
CA GLY A 148 14.45 8.40 28.77
C GLY A 148 13.26 9.36 28.61
N LEU A 149 13.42 10.61 29.05
CA LEU A 149 12.33 11.60 29.11
C LEU A 149 11.63 11.83 27.76
N ALA A 150 12.38 11.84 26.66
CA ALA A 150 11.82 12.06 25.33
C ALA A 150 10.80 10.97 24.95
N LEU A 151 11.09 9.70 25.25
CA LEU A 151 10.19 8.58 25.01
C LEU A 151 9.03 8.56 26.00
N ARG A 152 9.24 8.95 27.27
CA ARG A 152 8.13 9.14 28.24
C ARG A 152 7.15 10.21 27.79
N VAL A 153 7.64 11.37 27.36
CA VAL A 153 6.82 12.44 26.80
C VAL A 153 6.06 11.97 25.56
N ALA A 154 6.71 11.20 24.69
CA ALA A 154 6.08 10.61 23.52
C ALA A 154 4.97 9.62 23.88
N ALA A 155 5.25 8.68 24.79
CA ALA A 155 4.26 7.71 25.27
C ALA A 155 3.04 8.41 25.90
N ALA A 156 3.27 9.41 26.76
CA ALA A 156 2.21 10.21 27.37
C ALA A 156 1.36 10.95 26.31
N SER A 157 2.00 11.56 25.31
CA SER A 157 1.29 12.21 24.19
C SER A 157 0.43 11.22 23.41
N ALA A 158 0.99 10.06 23.08
CA ALA A 158 0.31 9.07 22.27
C ALA A 158 -0.91 8.48 23.01
N VAL A 159 -0.74 8.11 24.29
CA VAL A 159 -1.82 7.54 25.11
C VAL A 159 -2.95 8.54 25.35
N THR A 160 -2.60 9.79 25.68
CA THR A 160 -3.62 10.82 25.99
C THR A 160 -4.23 11.46 24.74
N GLY A 161 -3.56 11.36 23.60
CA GLY A 161 -3.90 12.08 22.38
C GLY A 161 -3.64 13.58 22.45
N LEU A 162 -2.95 14.04 23.49
CA LEU A 162 -2.61 15.46 23.64
C LEU A 162 -1.32 15.76 22.86
N PRO A 163 -1.28 16.89 22.13
CA PRO A 163 -0.07 17.33 21.45
C PRO A 163 1.02 17.71 22.46
N ILE A 164 2.28 17.53 22.06
CA ILE A 164 3.43 17.97 22.86
C ILE A 164 3.66 19.46 22.61
N ALA A 165 3.83 20.24 23.68
CA ALA A 165 4.11 21.67 23.54
C ALA A 165 5.44 21.88 22.79
N ALA A 166 5.48 22.88 21.91
CA ALA A 166 6.67 23.17 21.10
C ALA A 166 7.92 23.47 21.95
N SER A 167 7.75 24.17 23.08
CA SER A 167 8.83 24.46 24.03
C SER A 167 9.37 23.20 24.73
N THR A 168 8.51 22.21 24.99
CA THR A 168 8.92 20.90 25.52
C THR A 168 9.79 20.16 24.50
N LEU A 169 9.37 20.10 23.25
CA LEU A 169 10.13 19.43 22.19
C LEU A 169 11.47 20.12 21.93
N SER A 170 11.50 21.46 21.85
CA SER A 170 12.75 22.21 21.67
C SER A 170 13.71 21.93 22.82
N ARG A 171 13.25 22.06 24.06
CA ARG A 171 14.09 21.80 25.23
C ARG A 171 14.63 20.37 25.25
N LEU A 172 13.82 19.38 24.89
CA LEU A 172 14.27 17.99 24.80
C LEU A 172 15.30 17.80 23.66
N ALA A 173 15.06 18.39 22.49
CA ALA A 173 15.99 18.31 21.37
C ALA A 173 17.35 18.93 21.71
N ASP A 174 17.34 20.06 22.41
CA ASP A 174 18.53 20.83 22.76
C ASP A 174 19.33 20.23 23.92
N THR A 175 18.65 19.64 24.91
CA THR A 175 19.28 19.30 26.20
C THR A 175 19.28 17.82 26.56
N ALA A 176 18.34 17.01 26.06
CA ALA A 176 18.28 15.60 26.47
C ALA A 176 19.52 14.84 25.98
N PRO A 177 20.14 13.96 26.79
CA PRO A 177 21.29 13.13 26.37
C PRO A 177 20.85 11.91 25.53
N GLU A 178 21.80 11.29 24.82
CA GLU A 178 21.49 10.11 24.00
C GLU A 178 21.22 8.90 24.89
N LEU A 179 20.32 8.02 24.46
CA LEU A 179 20.11 6.75 25.15
C LEU A 179 21.37 5.90 25.04
N ARG A 180 21.83 5.38 26.17
CA ARG A 180 22.89 4.36 26.21
C ARG A 180 22.49 3.14 25.37
N VAL A 181 23.47 2.44 24.84
CA VAL A 181 23.26 1.19 24.09
C VAL A 181 23.81 0.01 24.90
N PRO A 182 23.01 -1.04 25.17
CA PRO A 182 21.59 -1.18 24.86
C PRO A 182 20.70 -0.20 25.65
N TRP A 183 19.55 0.14 25.09
CA TRP A 183 18.59 1.05 25.73
C TRP A 183 18.14 0.54 27.11
N PRO A 184 17.89 1.44 28.08
CA PRO A 184 17.17 1.07 29.29
C PRO A 184 15.81 0.45 28.96
N ARG A 185 15.39 -0.56 29.72
CA ARG A 185 14.13 -1.26 29.49
C ARG A 185 12.91 -0.32 29.49
N GLU A 186 12.87 0.64 30.41
CA GLU A 186 11.81 1.65 30.47
C GLU A 186 11.69 2.48 29.17
N ALA A 187 12.81 2.81 28.52
CA ALA A 187 12.79 3.53 27.26
C ALA A 187 12.18 2.67 26.14
N PHE A 188 12.56 1.39 26.08
CA PHE A 188 11.98 0.43 25.15
C PHE A 188 10.49 0.20 25.41
N ASP A 189 10.07 0.05 26.66
CA ASP A 189 8.65 -0.11 27.03
C ASP A 189 7.84 1.14 26.61
N ASN A 190 8.37 2.35 26.81
CA ASN A 190 7.73 3.60 26.36
C ASN A 190 7.60 3.70 24.83
N LEU A 191 8.59 3.19 24.08
CA LEU A 191 8.47 3.06 22.62
C LEU A 191 7.29 2.14 22.26
N LEU A 192 7.15 0.99 22.93
CA LEU A 192 6.04 0.08 22.67
C LEU A 192 4.68 0.70 23.04
N VAL A 193 4.61 1.47 24.14
CA VAL A 193 3.40 2.24 24.50
C VAL A 193 3.04 3.26 23.42
N LEU A 194 4.03 4.00 22.91
CA LEU A 194 3.84 4.93 21.79
C LEU A 194 3.25 4.21 20.57
N LEU A 195 3.84 3.09 20.15
CA LEU A 195 3.38 2.35 18.96
C LEU A 195 2.01 1.70 19.15
N ALA A 196 1.66 1.31 20.37
CA ALA A 196 0.37 0.71 20.72
C ALA A 196 -0.77 1.73 20.86
N ALA A 197 -0.50 3.04 20.73
CA ALA A 197 -1.49 4.09 20.96
C ALA A 197 -2.46 4.33 19.79
N GLY A 198 -2.22 3.70 18.63
CA GLY A 198 -3.13 3.76 17.48
C GLY A 198 -3.00 5.09 16.74
N PRO A 199 -4.11 5.77 16.36
CA PRO A 199 -4.05 6.97 15.50
C PRO A 199 -3.15 8.09 16.03
N ASN A 200 -3.03 8.23 17.35
CA ASN A 200 -2.20 9.26 17.98
C ASN A 200 -0.69 9.04 17.74
N THR A 201 -0.26 7.77 17.58
CA THR A 201 1.12 7.39 17.26
C THR A 201 1.69 8.23 16.13
N VAL A 202 0.88 8.42 15.09
CA VAL A 202 1.31 9.06 13.87
C VAL A 202 1.60 10.56 14.09
N ALA A 203 0.74 11.26 14.83
CA ALA A 203 0.94 12.67 15.15
C ALA A 203 2.12 12.85 16.14
N THR A 204 2.30 11.92 17.07
CA THR A 204 3.41 11.96 18.02
C THR A 204 4.77 11.72 17.33
N ILE A 205 4.87 10.72 16.45
CA ILE A 205 6.09 10.48 15.66
C ILE A 205 6.38 11.70 14.77
N GLU A 206 5.38 12.29 14.11
CA GLU A 206 5.55 13.51 13.32
C GLU A 206 6.18 14.65 14.16
N ALA A 207 5.68 14.88 15.37
CA ALA A 207 6.18 15.93 16.25
C ALA A 207 7.65 15.71 16.65
N LEU A 208 8.03 14.47 16.95
CA LEU A 208 9.42 14.10 17.25
C LEU A 208 10.31 14.20 16.00
N ASP A 209 9.81 13.82 14.84
CA ASP A 209 10.56 13.81 13.58
C ASP A 209 10.89 15.23 13.10
N ARG A 210 9.89 16.13 13.14
CA ARG A 210 10.04 17.55 12.75
C ARG A 210 10.91 18.35 13.72
N THR A 211 11.17 17.82 14.91
CA THR A 211 12.09 18.42 15.90
C THR A 211 13.44 17.70 15.99
N GLY A 212 13.66 16.69 15.14
CA GLY A 212 14.92 15.94 15.07
C GLY A 212 15.10 14.85 16.12
N LEU A 213 14.23 14.81 17.14
CA LEU A 213 14.25 13.80 18.21
C LEU A 213 14.07 12.38 17.64
N TRP A 214 13.20 12.18 16.65
CA TRP A 214 12.98 10.86 16.06
C TRP A 214 14.21 10.34 15.31
N GLY A 215 14.84 11.18 14.50
CA GLY A 215 16.06 10.81 13.77
C GLY A 215 17.25 10.50 14.68
N ARG A 216 17.26 11.06 15.89
CA ARG A 216 18.24 10.72 16.92
C ARG A 216 17.99 9.35 17.56
N LEU A 217 16.73 8.95 17.72
CA LEU A 217 16.35 7.61 18.21
C LEU A 217 16.54 6.53 17.13
N PHE A 218 16.24 6.88 15.88
CA PHE A 218 16.33 6.02 14.70
C PHE A 218 17.07 6.73 13.56
N PRO A 219 18.41 6.76 13.57
CA PRO A 219 19.20 7.37 12.49
C PRO A 219 18.89 6.80 11.10
N GLU A 220 18.48 5.52 11.05
CA GLU A 220 18.11 4.83 9.82
C GLU A 220 16.90 5.47 9.11
N TRP A 221 16.08 6.22 9.87
CA TRP A 221 14.87 6.90 9.41
C TRP A 221 15.18 8.01 8.41
N GLU A 222 16.36 8.62 8.47
CA GLU A 222 16.75 9.71 7.58
C GLU A 222 16.73 9.29 6.09
N ALA A 223 17.01 8.02 5.79
CA ALA A 223 16.98 7.51 4.42
C ALA A 223 15.57 7.41 3.84
N ILE A 224 14.55 7.26 4.68
CA ILE A 224 13.16 7.06 4.27
C ILE A 224 12.25 8.25 4.57
N ARG A 225 12.73 9.25 5.33
CA ARG A 225 11.99 10.47 5.66
C ARG A 225 11.53 11.18 4.40
N ASP A 226 10.23 11.40 4.29
CA ASP A 226 9.56 12.09 3.18
C ASP A 226 9.83 11.44 1.81
N LEU A 227 10.34 10.20 1.80
CA LEU A 227 10.65 9.46 0.59
C LEU A 227 9.33 9.09 -0.10
N PRO A 228 9.06 9.60 -1.32
CA PRO A 228 7.86 9.23 -2.04
C PRO A 228 7.88 7.74 -2.39
N PRO A 229 6.74 7.04 -2.33
CA PRO A 229 6.67 5.67 -2.76
C PRO A 229 6.91 5.58 -4.27
N ARG A 230 7.56 4.49 -4.69
CA ARG A 230 7.74 4.20 -6.12
C ARG A 230 6.51 3.52 -6.74
N ASP A 231 5.76 2.78 -5.93
CA ASP A 231 4.55 2.10 -6.35
C ASP A 231 3.32 3.00 -6.16
N VAL A 232 2.47 3.06 -7.18
CA VAL A 232 1.30 3.96 -7.29
C VAL A 232 0.23 3.69 -6.21
N ILE A 233 0.28 2.51 -5.60
CA ILE A 233 -0.72 2.07 -4.61
C ILE A 233 -0.56 2.77 -3.25
N HIS A 234 0.63 3.27 -2.93
CA HIS A 234 0.91 3.90 -1.65
C HIS A 234 0.45 5.36 -1.68
N ILE A 235 -0.42 5.72 -0.74
CA ILE A 235 -0.91 7.11 -0.60
C ILE A 235 0.00 7.98 0.29
N TRP A 236 0.99 7.37 0.95
CA TRP A 236 1.88 8.02 1.92
C TRP A 236 3.35 7.92 1.47
N THR A 237 4.18 8.88 1.91
CA THR A 237 5.63 8.70 1.91
C THR A 237 6.03 7.53 2.80
N VAL A 238 7.20 6.93 2.57
CA VAL A 238 7.62 5.69 3.26
C VAL A 238 7.61 5.85 4.79
N ASP A 239 8.17 6.93 5.32
CA ASP A 239 8.14 7.23 6.76
C ASP A 239 6.71 7.32 7.32
N ARG A 240 5.81 7.98 6.60
CA ARG A 240 4.42 8.13 7.01
C ARG A 240 3.68 6.79 6.93
N HIS A 241 3.94 5.99 5.90
CA HIS A 241 3.42 4.63 5.75
C HIS A 241 3.82 3.73 6.93
N LEU A 242 5.08 3.77 7.37
CA LEU A 242 5.54 2.99 8.53
C LEU A 242 4.80 3.38 9.82
N ALA A 243 4.62 4.69 10.06
CA ALA A 243 3.86 5.17 11.22
C ALA A 243 2.37 4.78 11.15
N GLU A 244 1.75 4.88 9.98
CA GLU A 244 0.37 4.43 9.74
C GLU A 244 0.25 2.90 9.93
N THR A 245 1.21 2.13 9.44
CA THR A 245 1.24 0.66 9.58
C THR A 245 1.32 0.26 11.05
N ALA A 246 2.20 0.88 11.84
CA ALA A 246 2.27 0.67 13.29
C ALA A 246 0.94 1.02 14.00
N SER A 247 0.33 2.15 13.63
CA SER A 247 -0.98 2.57 14.14
C SER A 247 -2.09 1.56 13.82
N ARG A 248 -2.11 1.00 12.60
CA ARG A 248 -3.07 -0.04 12.19
C ARG A 248 -2.81 -1.38 12.87
N ALA A 249 -1.55 -1.74 13.09
CA ALA A 249 -1.17 -3.00 13.73
C ALA A 249 -1.70 -3.14 15.17
N ARG A 250 -1.95 -2.02 15.86
CA ARG A 250 -2.53 -1.99 17.22
C ARG A 250 -3.74 -2.93 17.38
N VAL A 251 -4.68 -2.91 16.43
CA VAL A 251 -5.94 -3.66 16.58
C VAL A 251 -5.75 -5.18 16.47
N PHE A 252 -4.55 -5.61 16.10
CA PHE A 252 -4.17 -7.01 15.93
C PHE A 252 -3.30 -7.55 17.07
N THR A 253 -2.93 -6.69 18.04
CA THR A 253 -2.09 -7.08 19.20
C THR A 253 -2.69 -8.22 20.02
N THR A 254 -4.01 -8.38 20.03
CA THR A 254 -4.71 -9.48 20.71
C THR A 254 -4.79 -10.78 19.89
N ARG A 255 -4.40 -10.76 18.60
CA ARG A 255 -4.40 -11.92 17.71
C ARG A 255 -3.07 -12.67 17.69
N VAL A 256 -2.03 -12.13 18.32
CA VAL A 256 -0.65 -12.63 18.24
C VAL A 256 -0.05 -12.80 19.63
N ALA A 257 0.85 -13.78 19.78
CA ALA A 257 1.56 -14.01 21.04
C ALA A 257 2.68 -12.97 21.31
N ARG A 258 3.17 -12.30 20.25
CA ARG A 258 4.25 -11.30 20.31
C ARG A 258 3.80 -9.94 19.76
N PRO A 259 2.91 -9.23 20.48
CA PRO A 259 2.43 -7.91 20.06
C PRO A 259 3.54 -6.85 20.01
N ASP A 260 4.57 -7.00 20.85
CA ASP A 260 5.78 -6.20 20.85
C ASP A 260 6.51 -6.27 19.50
N LEU A 261 6.75 -7.49 19.00
CA LEU A 261 7.40 -7.72 17.71
C LEU A 261 6.53 -7.32 16.53
N LEU A 262 5.20 -7.47 16.63
CA LEU A 262 4.27 -6.97 15.62
C LEU A 262 4.41 -5.45 15.44
N LEU A 263 4.39 -4.68 16.53
CA LEU A 263 4.46 -3.22 16.49
C LEU A 263 5.83 -2.73 15.97
N LEU A 264 6.91 -3.38 16.39
CA LEU A 264 8.25 -3.06 15.89
C LEU A 264 8.42 -3.44 14.41
N ALA A 265 7.98 -4.63 14.01
CA ALA A 265 8.04 -5.05 12.62
C ALA A 265 7.18 -4.13 11.74
N ALA A 266 6.01 -3.70 12.20
CA ALA A 266 5.18 -2.71 11.51
C ALA A 266 5.91 -1.39 11.27
N LEU A 267 6.64 -0.89 12.27
CA LEU A 267 7.45 0.32 12.15
C LEU A 267 8.70 0.14 11.25
N LEU A 268 9.20 -1.09 11.10
CA LEU A 268 10.50 -1.36 10.48
C LEU A 268 10.45 -2.12 9.15
N HIS A 269 9.30 -2.66 8.74
CA HIS A 269 9.22 -3.59 7.60
C HIS A 269 9.82 -3.04 6.30
N ASP A 270 9.69 -1.73 6.10
CA ASP A 270 10.16 -1.00 4.92
C ASP A 270 11.34 -0.05 5.20
N ILE A 271 12.00 -0.16 6.36
CA ILE A 271 13.12 0.73 6.76
C ILE A 271 14.31 0.68 5.79
N GLY A 272 14.44 -0.41 5.03
CA GLY A 272 15.46 -0.59 4.00
C GLY A 272 15.21 0.18 2.70
N LYS A 273 14.03 0.76 2.48
CA LYS A 273 13.74 1.58 1.29
C LYS A 273 14.66 2.81 1.21
N GLY A 274 14.78 3.38 0.00
CA GLY A 274 15.67 4.51 -0.28
C GLY A 274 17.13 4.12 -0.55
N ARG A 275 17.45 2.83 -0.59
CA ARG A 275 18.79 2.29 -0.85
C ARG A 275 18.80 1.47 -2.15
N ARG A 276 20.00 1.20 -2.69
CA ARG A 276 20.19 0.59 -4.03
C ARG A 276 19.96 -0.93 -4.08
N THR A 277 19.97 -1.62 -2.95
CA THR A 277 19.78 -3.09 -2.85
C THR A 277 18.33 -3.43 -2.50
N ASP A 278 17.96 -4.71 -2.53
CA ASP A 278 16.66 -5.17 -2.04
C ASP A 278 16.38 -4.66 -0.62
N HIS A 279 15.29 -3.91 -0.49
CA HIS A 279 14.87 -3.24 0.73
C HIS A 279 14.53 -4.23 1.84
N ALA A 280 14.04 -5.44 1.53
CA ALA A 280 13.75 -6.45 2.54
C ALA A 280 15.04 -7.00 3.18
N VAL A 281 16.07 -7.24 2.36
CA VAL A 281 17.39 -7.72 2.82
C VAL A 281 18.09 -6.66 3.68
N ILE A 282 18.14 -5.41 3.19
CA ILE A 282 18.70 -4.31 3.98
C ILE A 282 17.86 -4.07 5.25
N GLY A 283 16.54 -4.10 5.11
CA GLY A 283 15.62 -3.92 6.23
C GLY A 283 15.88 -4.90 7.35
N ALA A 284 16.12 -6.18 7.04
CA ALA A 284 16.45 -7.21 8.02
C ALA A 284 17.78 -6.92 8.75
N GLN A 285 18.81 -6.46 8.02
CA GLN A 285 20.09 -6.06 8.61
C GLN A 285 19.93 -4.86 9.55
N LEU A 286 19.17 -3.85 9.14
CA LEU A 286 18.85 -2.69 9.97
C LEU A 286 18.00 -3.09 11.18
N ALA A 287 17.04 -3.98 11.02
CA ALA A 287 16.22 -4.51 12.11
C ALA A 287 17.09 -5.25 13.16
N THR A 288 18.13 -5.96 12.73
CA THR A 288 19.10 -6.58 13.63
C THR A 288 19.87 -5.53 14.45
N GLN A 289 20.35 -4.47 13.79
CA GLN A 289 21.07 -3.36 14.44
C GLN A 289 20.16 -2.61 15.43
N ILE A 290 18.94 -2.28 14.99
CA ILE A 290 17.94 -1.59 15.80
C ILE A 290 17.54 -2.46 17.00
N GLY A 291 17.20 -3.73 16.80
CA GLY A 291 16.81 -4.62 17.90
C GLY A 291 17.91 -4.79 18.95
N THR A 292 19.17 -4.91 18.52
CA THR A 292 20.33 -4.93 19.42
C THR A 292 20.47 -3.60 20.17
N ARG A 293 20.27 -2.46 19.50
CA ARG A 293 20.31 -1.13 20.10
C ARG A 293 19.22 -0.94 21.15
N LEU A 294 18.02 -1.45 20.89
CA LEU A 294 16.87 -1.44 21.80
C LEU A 294 17.05 -2.39 23.01
N GLY A 295 18.09 -3.23 23.02
CA GLY A 295 18.36 -4.16 24.12
C GLY A 295 17.49 -5.43 24.10
N MET A 296 17.00 -5.83 22.93
CA MET A 296 16.19 -7.03 22.77
C MET A 296 17.05 -8.30 22.92
N TRP A 297 16.40 -9.41 23.33
CA TRP A 297 17.06 -10.71 23.38
C TRP A 297 17.46 -11.18 21.98
N PRO A 298 18.57 -11.93 21.81
CA PRO A 298 19.02 -12.38 20.49
C PRO A 298 17.95 -13.15 19.69
N SER A 299 17.12 -13.96 20.35
CA SER A 299 15.99 -14.67 19.72
C SER A 299 14.95 -13.72 19.14
N ASP A 300 14.67 -12.63 19.85
CA ASP A 300 13.68 -11.62 19.45
C ASP A 300 14.22 -10.75 18.32
N VAL A 301 15.51 -10.43 18.35
CA VAL A 301 16.21 -9.75 17.24
C VAL A 301 16.15 -10.61 15.98
N GLN A 302 16.39 -11.92 16.11
CA GLN A 302 16.28 -12.85 14.98
C GLN A 302 14.85 -12.90 14.43
N MET A 303 13.84 -13.06 15.29
CA MET A 303 12.44 -13.07 14.86
C MET A 303 12.03 -11.75 14.19
N LEU A 304 12.42 -10.60 14.75
CA LEU A 304 12.19 -9.28 14.16
C LEU A 304 12.86 -9.14 12.79
N SER A 305 14.11 -9.58 12.67
CA SER A 305 14.84 -9.58 11.41
C SER A 305 14.15 -10.45 10.36
N THR A 306 13.65 -11.63 10.74
CA THR A 306 12.89 -12.51 9.83
C THR A 306 11.56 -11.90 9.43
N LEU A 307 10.82 -11.28 10.35
CA LEU A 307 9.58 -10.56 10.04
C LEU A 307 9.80 -9.47 8.99
N VAL A 308 10.86 -8.67 9.14
CA VAL A 308 11.21 -7.61 8.18
C VAL A 308 11.66 -8.20 6.85
N ALA A 309 12.47 -9.27 6.87
CA ALA A 309 12.89 -9.96 5.65
C ALA A 309 11.73 -10.55 4.85
N GLN A 310 10.72 -11.09 5.55
CA GLN A 310 9.62 -11.85 4.97
C GLN A 310 8.30 -11.06 4.89
N HIS A 311 8.30 -9.75 5.11
CA HIS A 311 7.06 -8.96 5.22
C HIS A 311 6.15 -9.02 3.98
N LEU A 312 6.71 -9.31 2.79
CA LEU A 312 5.95 -9.49 1.54
C LEU A 312 5.60 -10.95 1.23
N LEU A 313 6.05 -11.92 2.02
CA LEU A 313 5.94 -13.36 1.73
C LEU A 313 4.47 -13.75 1.59
N LEU A 314 3.65 -13.51 2.61
CA LEU A 314 2.25 -13.94 2.60
C LEU A 314 1.44 -13.22 1.52
N SER A 315 1.63 -11.91 1.35
CA SER A 315 0.90 -11.13 0.35
C SER A 315 1.24 -11.58 -1.07
N LYS A 316 2.53 -11.74 -1.41
CA LYS A 316 2.97 -12.20 -2.74
C LYS A 316 2.58 -13.64 -2.99
N THR A 317 2.76 -14.54 -2.03
CA THR A 317 2.41 -15.96 -2.23
C THR A 317 0.92 -16.14 -2.43
N ALA A 318 0.10 -15.50 -1.59
CA ALA A 318 -1.35 -15.57 -1.66
C ALA A 318 -1.90 -15.13 -3.03
N THR A 319 -1.37 -14.04 -3.60
CA THR A 319 -1.89 -13.48 -4.86
C THR A 319 -1.22 -14.03 -6.11
N ARG A 320 -0.02 -14.61 -6.03
CA ARG A 320 0.77 -14.98 -7.22
C ARG A 320 1.01 -16.48 -7.40
N HIS A 321 0.76 -17.30 -6.39
CA HIS A 321 1.03 -18.74 -6.44
C HIS A 321 -0.24 -19.57 -6.23
N ASP A 322 -0.27 -20.79 -6.73
CA ASP A 322 -1.36 -21.72 -6.44
C ASP A 322 -1.28 -22.18 -4.98
N LEU A 323 -2.35 -21.95 -4.22
CA LEU A 323 -2.45 -22.33 -2.81
C LEU A 323 -2.79 -23.82 -2.61
N ASN A 324 -3.20 -24.49 -3.69
CA ASN A 324 -3.43 -25.93 -3.69
C ASN A 324 -2.17 -26.75 -3.93
N ASP A 325 -1.09 -26.12 -4.43
CA ASP A 325 0.20 -26.77 -4.59
C ASP A 325 0.87 -26.96 -3.21
N PRO A 326 1.09 -28.21 -2.75
CA PRO A 326 1.75 -28.48 -1.48
C PRO A 326 3.17 -27.89 -1.43
N GLN A 327 3.85 -27.74 -2.57
CA GLN A 327 5.19 -27.16 -2.64
C GLN A 327 5.17 -25.66 -2.31
N THR A 328 4.12 -24.93 -2.72
CA THR A 328 3.90 -23.52 -2.32
C THR A 328 3.82 -23.41 -0.80
N ILE A 329 3.05 -24.31 -0.16
CA ILE A 329 2.87 -24.30 1.30
C ILE A 329 4.17 -24.66 2.01
N ALA A 330 4.89 -25.69 1.54
CA ALA A 330 6.19 -26.08 2.09
C ALA A 330 7.20 -24.92 2.02
N THR A 331 7.28 -24.23 0.87
CA THR A 331 8.18 -23.09 0.68
C THR A 331 7.93 -21.96 1.69
N VAL A 332 6.66 -21.66 1.99
CA VAL A 332 6.32 -20.66 3.02
C VAL A 332 6.69 -21.16 4.41
N CYS A 333 6.42 -22.42 4.73
CA CYS A 333 6.77 -22.99 6.03
C CYS A 333 8.29 -22.98 6.27
N ASP A 334 9.07 -23.34 5.25
CA ASP A 334 10.53 -23.36 5.29
C ASP A 334 11.11 -21.94 5.46
N ALA A 335 10.56 -20.96 4.73
CA ALA A 335 10.96 -19.55 4.85
C ALA A 335 10.70 -18.97 6.26
N LEU A 336 9.76 -19.57 7.00
CA LEU A 336 9.42 -19.22 8.37
C LEU A 336 9.98 -20.21 9.40
N HIS A 337 10.89 -21.11 8.98
CA HIS A 337 11.54 -22.11 9.81
C HIS A 337 10.55 -23.01 10.59
N GLY A 338 9.33 -23.20 10.08
CA GLY A 338 8.28 -23.96 10.76
C GLY A 338 7.74 -23.30 12.04
N ASP A 339 7.99 -22.01 12.27
CA ASP A 339 7.56 -21.30 13.49
C ASP A 339 6.13 -20.75 13.36
N PRO A 340 5.14 -21.30 14.10
CA PRO A 340 3.75 -20.84 14.04
C PRO A 340 3.56 -19.44 14.68
N ILE A 341 4.38 -19.05 15.65
CA ILE A 341 4.31 -17.71 16.26
C ILE A 341 4.76 -16.66 15.24
N LEU A 342 5.84 -16.95 14.51
CA LEU A 342 6.32 -16.08 13.43
C LEU A 342 5.26 -15.93 12.32
N LEU A 343 4.62 -17.03 11.91
CA LEU A 343 3.53 -17.01 10.92
C LEU A 343 2.36 -16.12 11.37
N ASP A 344 1.96 -16.21 12.63
CA ASP A 344 0.86 -15.43 13.19
C ASP A 344 1.16 -13.93 13.24
N VAL A 345 2.37 -13.57 13.64
CA VAL A 345 2.83 -12.16 13.63
C VAL A 345 2.94 -11.64 12.21
N LEU A 346 3.49 -12.43 11.28
CA LEU A 346 3.61 -12.05 9.88
C LEU A 346 2.25 -11.85 9.21
N HIS A 347 1.27 -12.70 9.54
CA HIS A 347 -0.11 -12.54 9.06
C HIS A 347 -0.71 -11.20 9.52
N ALA A 348 -0.60 -10.88 10.81
CA ALA A 348 -1.08 -9.60 11.34
C ALA A 348 -0.34 -8.40 10.72
N LEU A 349 0.97 -8.52 10.49
CA LEU A 349 1.78 -7.50 9.83
C LEU A 349 1.33 -7.28 8.37
N THR A 350 1.12 -8.36 7.60
CA THR A 350 0.66 -8.28 6.20
C THR A 350 -0.70 -7.58 6.08
N GLU A 351 -1.62 -7.83 7.02
CA GLU A 351 -2.90 -7.14 7.06
C GLU A 351 -2.75 -5.66 7.43
N ALA A 352 -1.95 -5.34 8.45
CA ALA A 352 -1.69 -3.96 8.88
C ALA A 352 -1.05 -3.11 7.77
N ASP A 353 -0.04 -3.66 7.10
CA ASP A 353 0.66 -3.02 5.97
C ASP A 353 -0.32 -2.76 4.82
N SER A 354 -1.08 -3.78 4.41
CA SER A 354 -2.07 -3.64 3.33
C SER A 354 -3.15 -2.59 3.64
N LEU A 355 -3.58 -2.46 4.91
CA LEU A 355 -4.53 -1.44 5.34
C LEU A 355 -3.94 -0.03 5.34
N ALA A 356 -2.63 0.11 5.54
CA ALA A 356 -1.92 1.38 5.55
C ALA A 356 -1.54 1.87 4.14
N THR A 357 -1.31 0.96 3.19
CA THR A 357 -0.93 1.28 1.80
C THR A 357 -2.00 2.13 1.11
N GLY A 358 -3.27 1.73 1.18
CA GLY A 358 -4.38 2.44 0.56
C GLY A 358 -5.73 1.72 0.67
N PRO A 359 -6.86 2.44 0.49
CA PRO A 359 -8.20 1.92 0.78
C PRO A 359 -8.66 0.74 -0.10
N ALA A 360 -8.01 0.53 -1.24
CA ALA A 360 -8.32 -0.57 -2.18
C ALA A 360 -7.37 -1.77 -2.08
N VAL A 361 -6.34 -1.72 -1.21
CA VAL A 361 -5.27 -2.73 -1.17
C VAL A 361 -5.68 -3.94 -0.33
N TRP A 362 -6.38 -3.75 0.79
CA TRP A 362 -6.96 -4.85 1.56
C TRP A 362 -8.43 -5.08 1.18
N SER A 363 -8.69 -6.11 0.38
CA SER A 363 -10.03 -6.51 -0.05
C SER A 363 -10.49 -7.79 0.66
N ASP A 364 -11.80 -8.05 0.68
CA ASP A 364 -12.38 -9.31 1.18
C ASP A 364 -11.71 -10.54 0.53
N TRP A 365 -11.36 -10.43 -0.76
CA TRP A 365 -10.70 -11.50 -1.50
C TRP A 365 -9.26 -11.73 -1.04
N LYS A 366 -8.48 -10.64 -0.89
CA LYS A 366 -7.11 -10.74 -0.40
C LYS A 366 -7.08 -11.31 1.03
N ALA A 367 -8.01 -10.91 1.88
CA ALA A 367 -8.16 -11.44 3.22
C ALA A 367 -8.44 -12.96 3.21
N LEU A 368 -9.31 -13.43 2.32
CA LEU A 368 -9.58 -14.87 2.15
C LEU A 368 -8.33 -15.63 1.68
N LEU A 369 -7.61 -15.13 0.68
CA LEU A 369 -6.41 -15.80 0.15
C LEU A 369 -5.30 -15.88 1.20
N VAL A 370 -5.00 -14.78 1.88
CA VAL A 370 -3.97 -14.76 2.93
C VAL A 370 -4.39 -15.65 4.11
N GLY A 371 -5.66 -15.59 4.51
CA GLY A 371 -6.20 -16.44 5.56
C GLY A 371 -6.14 -17.94 5.22
N ASP A 372 -6.44 -18.32 3.97
CA ASP A 372 -6.35 -19.71 3.52
C ASP A 372 -4.90 -20.20 3.49
N LEU A 373 -3.98 -19.38 2.97
CA LEU A 373 -2.54 -19.68 3.00
C LEU A 373 -2.05 -19.91 4.44
N VAL A 374 -2.37 -19.00 5.36
CA VAL A 374 -1.96 -19.11 6.77
C VAL A 374 -2.55 -20.35 7.42
N ARG A 375 -3.83 -20.65 7.17
CA ARG A 375 -4.48 -21.87 7.69
C ARG A 375 -3.78 -23.13 7.20
N ARG A 376 -3.46 -23.22 5.91
CA ARG A 376 -2.74 -24.36 5.33
C ARG A 376 -1.32 -24.47 5.90
N CYS A 377 -0.59 -23.37 6.03
CA CYS A 377 0.73 -23.37 6.65
C CYS A 377 0.68 -23.86 8.10
N ARG A 378 -0.31 -23.44 8.90
CA ARG A 378 -0.51 -23.94 10.27
C ARG A 378 -0.75 -25.46 10.31
N LEU A 379 -1.58 -25.98 9.41
CA LEU A 379 -1.82 -27.44 9.30
C LEU A 379 -0.52 -28.17 8.97
N ALA A 380 0.24 -27.70 7.97
CA ALA A 380 1.52 -28.28 7.60
C ALA A 380 2.55 -28.24 8.75
N MET A 381 2.69 -27.11 9.44
CA MET A 381 3.58 -26.96 10.60
C MET A 381 3.19 -27.86 11.78
N ALA A 382 1.90 -28.17 11.94
CA ALA A 382 1.39 -29.12 12.92
C ALA A 382 1.58 -30.59 12.50
N GLY A 383 2.07 -30.86 11.28
CA GLY A 383 2.17 -32.20 10.71
C GLY A 383 0.81 -32.78 10.31
N GLU A 384 -0.23 -31.95 10.21
CA GLU A 384 -1.56 -32.36 9.76
C GLU A 384 -1.61 -32.44 8.24
N PRO A 385 -2.39 -33.38 7.66
CA PRO A 385 -2.52 -33.49 6.23
C PRO A 385 -3.12 -32.19 5.66
N LEU A 386 -2.44 -31.63 4.66
CA LEU A 386 -2.99 -30.49 3.94
C LEU A 386 -4.31 -30.89 3.28
N PRO A 387 -5.32 -29.99 3.27
CA PRO A 387 -6.46 -30.16 2.39
C PRO A 387 -5.90 -30.24 0.98
N HIS A 388 -6.08 -31.39 0.34
CA HIS A 388 -5.77 -31.51 -1.08
C HIS A 388 -6.76 -30.61 -1.82
N ALA A 389 -6.43 -30.13 -3.02
CA ALA A 389 -7.47 -29.66 -3.93
C ALA A 389 -8.54 -30.76 -3.94
N ASN A 390 -9.75 -30.44 -3.50
CA ASN A 390 -10.83 -31.40 -3.65
C ASN A 390 -10.83 -31.75 -5.15
N PRO A 391 -10.85 -33.05 -5.50
CA PRO A 391 -11.14 -33.40 -6.87
C PRO A 391 -12.40 -32.62 -7.26
N ILE A 392 -12.41 -32.13 -8.51
CA ILE A 392 -13.54 -31.41 -9.11
C ILE A 392 -14.83 -32.00 -8.56
N ASP A 393 -15.70 -31.15 -7.98
CA ASP A 393 -16.89 -31.61 -7.26
C ASP A 393 -17.60 -32.67 -8.12
N PRO A 394 -17.91 -33.87 -7.58
CA PRO A 394 -18.60 -34.91 -8.34
C PRO A 394 -19.87 -34.41 -9.04
N GLU A 395 -20.53 -33.38 -8.49
CA GLU A 395 -21.62 -32.66 -9.16
C GLU A 395 -21.18 -32.05 -10.50
N TYR A 396 -20.02 -31.38 -10.54
CA TYR A 396 -19.48 -30.76 -11.76
C TYR A 396 -19.02 -31.80 -12.77
N LEU A 397 -18.46 -32.93 -12.30
CA LEU A 397 -18.13 -34.06 -13.17
C LEU A 397 -19.38 -34.65 -13.81
N SER A 398 -20.48 -34.77 -13.05
CA SER A 398 -21.76 -35.23 -13.57
C SER A 398 -22.33 -34.26 -14.60
N LEU A 399 -22.33 -32.95 -14.32
CA LEU A 399 -22.82 -31.93 -15.25
C LEU A 399 -21.95 -31.85 -16.52
N ALA A 400 -20.64 -32.07 -16.41
CA ALA A 400 -19.73 -32.14 -17.55
C ALA A 400 -20.05 -33.32 -18.48
N ALA A 401 -20.51 -34.45 -17.93
CA ALA A 401 -20.90 -35.62 -18.71
C ALA A 401 -22.17 -35.41 -19.55
N ASP A 402 -23.02 -34.46 -19.18
CA ASP A 402 -24.23 -34.11 -19.94
C ASP A 402 -23.90 -33.33 -21.24
N HIS A 403 -22.64 -32.89 -21.42
CA HIS A 403 -22.16 -32.07 -22.55
C HIS A 403 -22.98 -30.79 -22.82
N GLY A 404 -23.74 -30.33 -21.83
CA GLY A 404 -24.52 -29.09 -21.87
C GLY A 404 -23.72 -27.88 -21.38
N VAL A 405 -24.31 -26.69 -21.52
CA VAL A 405 -23.81 -25.48 -20.85
C VAL A 405 -24.47 -25.36 -19.48
N HIS A 406 -23.68 -25.24 -18.43
CA HIS A 406 -24.14 -25.08 -17.05
C HIS A 406 -23.44 -23.90 -16.39
N VAL A 407 -24.18 -23.12 -15.60
CA VAL A 407 -23.64 -22.02 -14.79
C VAL A 407 -24.22 -22.12 -13.39
N GLN A 408 -23.36 -22.05 -12.38
CA GLN A 408 -23.74 -22.06 -10.97
C GLN A 408 -22.97 -20.98 -10.22
N LEU A 409 -23.62 -20.30 -9.28
CA LEU A 409 -23.07 -19.25 -8.42
C LEU A 409 -23.33 -19.58 -6.95
N ARG A 410 -22.28 -19.94 -6.23
CA ARG A 410 -22.34 -20.26 -4.79
C ARG A 410 -21.59 -19.21 -3.98
N HIS A 411 -22.06 -18.89 -2.77
CA HIS A 411 -21.30 -18.01 -1.87
C HIS A 411 -19.98 -18.66 -1.45
N HIS A 412 -18.91 -17.86 -1.39
CA HIS A 412 -17.56 -18.30 -1.00
C HIS A 412 -17.06 -17.51 0.22
N GLY A 413 -17.34 -18.02 1.41
CA GLY A 413 -16.85 -17.49 2.69
C GLY A 413 -17.47 -16.15 3.13
N SER A 414 -17.49 -15.13 2.27
CA SER A 414 -18.02 -13.79 2.54
C SER A 414 -19.33 -13.50 1.76
N ARG A 415 -20.09 -12.50 2.21
CA ARG A 415 -21.36 -12.11 1.56
C ARG A 415 -21.21 -11.54 0.15
N ARG A 416 -19.99 -11.13 -0.24
CA ARG A 416 -19.73 -10.45 -1.51
C ARG A 416 -18.86 -11.26 -2.47
N ILE A 417 -18.41 -12.44 -2.07
CA ILE A 417 -17.57 -13.30 -2.90
C ILE A 417 -18.35 -14.57 -3.25
N TYR A 418 -18.31 -14.95 -4.52
CA TYR A 418 -19.02 -16.08 -5.09
C TYR A 418 -18.06 -16.96 -5.88
N ASN A 419 -18.26 -18.27 -5.80
CA ASN A 419 -17.71 -19.24 -6.75
C ASN A 419 -18.68 -19.36 -7.92
N ALA A 420 -18.27 -18.93 -9.10
CA ALA A 420 -19.00 -19.09 -10.35
C ALA A 420 -18.39 -20.26 -11.14
N VAL A 421 -19.14 -21.34 -11.30
CA VAL A 421 -18.72 -22.51 -12.08
C VAL A 421 -19.46 -22.49 -13.40
N MET A 422 -18.71 -22.50 -14.50
CA MET A 422 -19.22 -22.44 -15.87
C MET A 422 -18.68 -23.64 -16.65
N ILE A 423 -19.57 -24.58 -16.97
CA ILE A 423 -19.25 -25.84 -17.65
C ILE A 423 -19.80 -25.77 -19.06
N ALA A 424 -19.01 -26.14 -20.07
CA ALA A 424 -19.44 -26.24 -21.46
C ALA A 424 -18.55 -27.21 -22.25
N PRO A 425 -18.98 -27.67 -23.45
CA PRO A 425 -18.13 -28.43 -24.35
C PRO A 425 -16.82 -27.71 -24.66
N ASP A 426 -15.73 -28.49 -24.74
CA ASP A 426 -14.40 -27.96 -25.03
C ASP A 426 -14.35 -27.31 -26.42
N GLN A 427 -13.98 -26.03 -26.41
CA GLN A 427 -13.86 -25.20 -27.59
C GLN A 427 -12.88 -24.08 -27.30
N ARG A 428 -12.17 -23.63 -28.34
CA ARG A 428 -11.26 -22.50 -28.21
C ARG A 428 -12.03 -21.24 -27.81
N GLY A 429 -11.46 -20.48 -26.88
CA GLY A 429 -12.03 -19.21 -26.44
C GLY A 429 -13.03 -19.33 -25.29
N LEU A 430 -13.25 -20.52 -24.73
CA LEU A 430 -14.29 -20.68 -23.72
C LEU A 430 -13.98 -19.90 -22.44
N LEU A 431 -12.73 -19.89 -21.98
CA LEU A 431 -12.34 -19.14 -20.78
C LEU A 431 -12.55 -17.64 -20.99
N SER A 432 -12.11 -17.10 -22.13
CA SER A 432 -12.27 -15.68 -22.44
C SER A 432 -13.74 -15.27 -22.63
N LYS A 433 -14.56 -16.11 -23.27
CA LYS A 433 -16.02 -15.91 -23.37
C LYS A 433 -16.69 -15.91 -21.99
N ALA A 434 -16.37 -16.89 -21.14
CA ALA A 434 -16.92 -16.99 -19.78
C ALA A 434 -16.51 -15.80 -18.90
N ALA A 435 -15.23 -15.44 -18.89
CA ALA A 435 -14.73 -14.24 -18.21
C ALA A 435 -15.40 -12.96 -18.75
N GLY A 436 -15.66 -12.91 -20.05
CA GLY A 436 -16.32 -11.79 -20.68
C GLY A 436 -17.81 -11.66 -20.29
N VAL A 437 -18.54 -12.78 -20.22
CA VAL A 437 -19.93 -12.80 -19.73
C VAL A 437 -20.01 -12.31 -18.29
N LEU A 438 -19.09 -12.74 -17.43
CA LEU A 438 -18.97 -12.23 -16.06
C LEU A 438 -18.74 -10.70 -16.05
N ALA A 439 -17.81 -10.21 -16.87
CA ALA A 439 -17.50 -8.79 -16.98
C ALA A 439 -18.69 -7.95 -17.49
N LEU A 440 -19.44 -8.43 -18.49
CA LEU A 440 -20.64 -7.77 -19.01
C LEU A 440 -21.71 -7.58 -17.92
N ASN A 441 -21.81 -8.52 -17.00
CA ASN A 441 -22.74 -8.48 -15.86
C ASN A 441 -22.14 -7.81 -14.61
N SER A 442 -21.06 -7.02 -14.78
CA SER A 442 -20.41 -6.28 -13.71
C SER A 442 -19.90 -7.17 -12.57
N LEU A 443 -19.54 -8.42 -12.87
CA LEU A 443 -18.84 -9.32 -11.94
C LEU A 443 -17.33 -9.16 -12.15
N ARG A 444 -16.64 -8.76 -11.08
CA ARG A 444 -15.17 -8.75 -11.04
C ARG A 444 -14.69 -10.17 -10.87
N VAL A 445 -13.78 -10.61 -11.73
CA VAL A 445 -13.08 -11.89 -11.57
C VAL A 445 -11.82 -11.66 -10.73
N HIS A 446 -11.63 -12.50 -9.73
CA HIS A 446 -10.47 -12.49 -8.83
C HIS A 446 -9.51 -13.66 -9.10
N SER A 447 -10.06 -14.79 -9.52
CA SER A 447 -9.29 -15.94 -10.01
C SER A 447 -10.12 -16.73 -11.00
N ALA A 448 -9.43 -17.47 -11.86
CA ALA A 448 -10.00 -18.43 -12.79
C ALA A 448 -9.11 -19.69 -12.82
N SER A 449 -9.73 -20.86 -12.77
CA SER A 449 -9.05 -22.15 -13.01
C SER A 449 -9.82 -22.94 -14.07
N VAL A 450 -9.07 -23.65 -14.90
CA VAL A 450 -9.60 -24.43 -16.01
C VAL A 450 -9.30 -25.89 -15.77
N ASN A 451 -10.35 -26.71 -15.79
CA ASN A 451 -10.23 -28.16 -15.75
C ASN A 451 -10.93 -28.77 -16.97
N ILE A 452 -10.41 -29.88 -17.49
CA ILE A 452 -11.02 -30.60 -18.62
C ILE A 452 -11.43 -31.99 -18.15
N HIS A 453 -12.68 -32.37 -18.42
CA HIS A 453 -13.21 -33.69 -18.11
C HIS A 453 -14.13 -34.18 -19.23
N ASN A 454 -13.83 -35.35 -19.80
CA ASN A 454 -14.61 -35.98 -20.87
C ASN A 454 -14.98 -35.05 -22.05
N GLY A 455 -14.06 -34.16 -22.45
CA GLY A 455 -14.32 -33.21 -23.56
C GLY A 455 -15.24 -32.04 -23.21
N ALA A 456 -15.56 -31.85 -21.92
CA ALA A 456 -16.13 -30.64 -21.39
C ALA A 456 -15.10 -29.89 -20.54
N VAL A 457 -15.14 -28.57 -20.60
CA VAL A 457 -14.30 -27.67 -19.82
C VAL A 457 -15.12 -27.16 -18.65
N ILE A 458 -14.52 -27.20 -17.47
CA ILE A 458 -15.05 -26.73 -16.20
C ILE A 458 -14.23 -25.50 -15.81
N ASN A 459 -14.80 -24.33 -16.07
CA ASN A 459 -14.20 -23.06 -15.66
C ASN A 459 -14.74 -22.67 -14.29
N GLU A 460 -13.86 -22.58 -13.31
CA GLU A 460 -14.20 -22.12 -11.97
C GLU A 460 -13.63 -20.72 -11.77
N PHE A 461 -14.50 -19.79 -11.41
CA PHE A 461 -14.13 -18.41 -11.14
C PHE A 461 -14.47 -18.05 -9.70
N VAL A 462 -13.61 -17.28 -9.06
CA VAL A 462 -13.98 -16.54 -7.86
C VAL A 462 -14.32 -15.11 -8.29
N VAL A 463 -15.54 -14.67 -7.98
CA VAL A 463 -16.09 -13.39 -8.47
C VAL A 463 -16.73 -12.57 -7.37
N SER A 464 -16.80 -11.26 -7.57
CA SER A 464 -17.61 -10.36 -6.72
C SER A 464 -18.39 -9.35 -7.57
N PRO A 465 -19.65 -9.04 -7.25
CA PRO A 465 -20.40 -8.00 -7.95
C PRO A 465 -19.82 -6.62 -7.65
N HIS A 466 -19.66 -5.77 -8.68
CA HIS A 466 -19.29 -4.37 -8.49
C HIS A 466 -20.44 -3.57 -7.82
N PHE A 467 -21.68 -3.89 -8.17
CA PHE A 467 -22.88 -3.22 -7.65
C PHE A 467 -23.99 -4.25 -7.42
N GLY A 468 -24.73 -4.09 -6.31
CA GLY A 468 -25.90 -4.92 -6.03
C GLY A 468 -25.60 -6.43 -5.88
N PRO A 469 -26.65 -7.28 -5.90
CA PRO A 469 -26.49 -8.73 -5.99
C PRO A 469 -26.03 -9.14 -7.40
N PRO A 470 -25.39 -10.32 -7.55
CA PRO A 470 -24.99 -10.83 -8.86
C PRO A 470 -26.20 -11.13 -9.75
N ALA A 471 -25.98 -11.15 -11.06
CA ALA A 471 -26.98 -11.58 -12.04
C ALA A 471 -27.42 -13.03 -11.79
N ALA A 472 -28.66 -13.36 -12.19
CA ALA A 472 -29.19 -14.71 -12.07
C ALA A 472 -28.41 -15.70 -12.94
N GLU A 473 -28.19 -16.92 -12.43
CA GLU A 473 -27.46 -17.99 -13.11
C GLU A 473 -28.01 -18.27 -14.51
N GLY A 474 -29.34 -18.26 -14.69
CA GLY A 474 -29.99 -18.47 -15.99
C GLY A 474 -29.64 -17.42 -17.04
N LEU A 475 -29.44 -16.16 -16.64
CA LEU A 475 -29.01 -15.08 -17.55
C LEU A 475 -27.56 -15.30 -18.01
N LEU A 476 -26.67 -15.59 -17.06
CA LEU A 476 -25.26 -15.88 -17.35
C LEU A 476 -25.12 -17.10 -18.26
N ARG A 477 -25.90 -18.16 -17.98
CA ARG A 477 -25.97 -19.36 -18.81
C ARG A 477 -26.41 -19.04 -20.23
N GLN A 478 -27.49 -18.28 -20.40
CA GLN A 478 -27.99 -17.91 -21.72
C GLN A 478 -26.97 -17.10 -22.51
N GLN A 479 -26.33 -16.11 -21.88
CA GLN A 479 -25.30 -15.31 -22.54
C GLN A 479 -24.05 -16.12 -22.87
N LEU A 480 -23.68 -17.09 -22.03
CA LEU A 480 -22.58 -18.01 -22.33
C LEU A 480 -22.90 -18.89 -23.53
N ILE A 481 -24.12 -19.44 -23.64
CA ILE A 481 -24.57 -20.19 -24.83
C ILE A 481 -24.46 -19.31 -26.08
N THR A 482 -25.05 -18.11 -26.05
CA THR A 482 -25.03 -17.19 -27.20
C THR A 482 -23.61 -16.74 -27.56
N ALA A 483 -22.70 -16.62 -26.58
CA ALA A 483 -21.28 -16.31 -26.84
C ALA A 483 -20.51 -17.51 -27.42
N ILE A 484 -20.82 -18.72 -26.96
CA ILE A 484 -20.28 -19.97 -27.49
C ILE A 484 -20.64 -20.13 -28.96
N ASP A 485 -21.92 -19.97 -29.29
CA ASP A 485 -22.48 -20.10 -30.64
C ASP A 485 -22.04 -18.97 -31.60
N GLY A 486 -21.38 -17.94 -31.08
CA GLY A 486 -20.86 -16.81 -31.86
C GLY A 486 -21.90 -15.73 -32.17
N GLU A 487 -23.12 -15.85 -31.62
CA GLU A 487 -24.19 -14.84 -31.76
C GLU A 487 -23.94 -13.60 -30.87
N LEU A 488 -23.16 -13.75 -29.79
CA LEU A 488 -22.77 -12.65 -28.89
C LEU A 488 -21.26 -12.44 -28.92
N ASP A 489 -20.81 -11.36 -29.56
CA ASP A 489 -19.41 -10.93 -29.53
C ASP A 489 -19.07 -10.22 -28.22
N VAL A 490 -18.93 -11.01 -27.16
CA VAL A 490 -18.64 -10.52 -25.80
C VAL A 490 -17.33 -9.72 -25.77
N LEU A 491 -16.29 -10.18 -26.46
CA LEU A 491 -14.98 -9.54 -26.45
C LEU A 491 -15.02 -8.20 -27.20
N GLY A 492 -15.66 -8.14 -28.36
CA GLY A 492 -15.85 -6.89 -29.10
C GLY A 492 -16.73 -5.88 -28.36
N MET A 493 -17.77 -6.33 -27.65
CA MET A 493 -18.58 -5.47 -26.80
C MET A 493 -17.79 -4.87 -25.63
N LEU A 494 -16.94 -5.66 -24.98
CA LEU A 494 -16.08 -5.19 -23.89
C LEU A 494 -15.02 -4.20 -24.39
N ASP A 495 -14.40 -4.50 -25.53
CA ASP A 495 -13.40 -3.60 -26.13
C ASP A 495 -14.04 -2.28 -26.58
N LYS A 496 -15.23 -2.32 -27.19
CA LYS A 496 -16.01 -1.10 -27.49
C LYS A 496 -16.35 -0.31 -26.24
N ARG A 497 -16.82 -0.97 -25.17
CA ARG A 497 -17.17 -0.32 -23.90
C ARG A 497 -15.95 0.32 -23.23
N ALA A 498 -14.78 -0.29 -23.34
CA ALA A 498 -13.53 0.27 -22.84
C ALA A 498 -13.14 1.54 -23.62
N ARG A 499 -13.28 1.53 -24.95
CA ARG A 499 -13.03 2.71 -25.79
C ARG A 499 -14.01 3.86 -25.48
N ASP A 500 -15.30 3.57 -25.37
CA ASP A 500 -16.34 4.57 -25.07
C ASP A 500 -16.15 5.24 -23.69
N ALA A 501 -15.64 4.50 -22.69
CA ALA A 501 -15.36 5.02 -21.36
C ALA A 501 -14.24 6.08 -21.35
N ASN A 502 -13.20 5.88 -22.16
CA ASN A 502 -12.10 6.84 -22.31
C ASN A 502 -12.56 8.17 -22.94
N THR A 503 -13.50 8.12 -23.88
CA THR A 503 -14.04 9.32 -24.55
C THR A 503 -14.94 10.15 -23.62
N ALA A 504 -15.62 9.52 -22.66
CA ALA A 504 -16.55 10.20 -21.75
C ALA A 504 -15.87 10.97 -20.60
N GLU A 505 -14.62 10.64 -20.27
CA GLU A 505 -13.83 11.40 -19.27
C GLU A 505 -13.36 12.78 -19.80
N SER A 506 -13.29 12.98 -21.12
CA SER A 506 -12.85 14.27 -21.69
C SER A 506 -13.98 15.34 -21.79
N THR A 507 -15.24 15.01 -21.46
CA THR A 507 -16.40 15.87 -21.81
C THR A 507 -17.28 16.35 -20.65
N ARG A 508 -16.97 16.07 -19.37
CA ARG A 508 -17.82 16.52 -18.24
C ARG A 508 -17.18 17.65 -17.41
N ALA A 509 -17.41 18.89 -17.85
CA ALA A 509 -17.25 20.07 -17.02
C ALA A 509 -18.27 20.05 -15.85
N GLY A 510 -17.79 20.09 -14.60
CA GLY A 510 -18.65 20.46 -13.45
C GLY A 510 -18.80 19.45 -12.31
N LYS A 511 -18.04 18.35 -12.23
CA LYS A 511 -18.02 17.55 -11.00
C LYS A 511 -16.99 18.07 -10.00
N VAL A 512 -17.43 18.23 -8.75
CA VAL A 512 -16.57 18.50 -7.59
C VAL A 512 -15.55 17.37 -7.49
N GLN A 513 -14.28 17.73 -7.69
CA GLN A 513 -13.14 16.83 -7.60
C GLN A 513 -12.99 16.41 -6.12
N ALA A 514 -13.14 15.11 -5.83
CA ALA A 514 -12.73 14.58 -4.54
C ALA A 514 -11.26 14.98 -4.31
N GLY A 515 -10.89 15.31 -3.06
CA GLY A 515 -9.63 15.98 -2.70
C GLY A 515 -8.32 15.26 -3.04
N VAL A 516 -8.39 14.11 -3.71
CA VAL A 516 -7.26 13.43 -4.36
C VAL A 516 -7.79 12.87 -5.69
N PRO A 517 -7.36 13.38 -6.86
CA PRO A 517 -7.66 12.72 -8.13
C PRO A 517 -7.07 11.31 -8.10
N ALA A 518 -7.87 10.30 -8.43
CA ALA A 518 -7.31 9.02 -8.84
C ALA A 518 -6.67 9.25 -10.21
N ASN A 519 -5.38 9.61 -10.24
CA ASN A 519 -4.66 9.67 -11.50
C ASN A 519 -4.60 8.25 -12.06
N PRO A 520 -5.07 8.00 -13.30
CA PRO A 520 -4.76 6.75 -13.97
C PRO A 520 -3.24 6.61 -14.05
N SER A 521 -2.74 5.38 -13.82
CA SER A 521 -1.30 5.11 -13.95
C SER A 521 -0.86 5.41 -15.37
N THR A 522 0.02 6.40 -15.53
CA THR A 522 0.72 6.69 -16.79
C THR A 522 1.93 5.77 -17.02
N ALA A 523 2.19 4.84 -16.11
CA ALA A 523 3.29 3.89 -16.26
C ALA A 523 2.98 2.90 -17.40
N PRO A 524 3.94 2.65 -18.31
CA PRO A 524 3.74 1.71 -19.40
C PRO A 524 3.50 0.29 -18.84
N PRO A 525 2.67 -0.52 -19.50
CA PRO A 525 2.44 -1.91 -19.09
C PRO A 525 3.75 -2.69 -19.06
N ARG A 526 3.82 -3.69 -18.18
CA ARG A 526 4.95 -4.62 -18.11
C ARG A 526 4.45 -6.06 -18.17
N ILE A 527 5.16 -6.87 -18.93
CA ILE A 527 4.99 -8.32 -18.98
C ILE A 527 6.28 -8.92 -18.44
N LEU A 528 6.18 -9.81 -17.44
CA LEU A 528 7.31 -10.45 -16.79
C LEU A 528 7.12 -11.96 -16.88
N TRP A 529 8.17 -12.65 -17.30
CA TRP A 529 8.19 -14.11 -17.42
C TRP A 529 9.03 -14.73 -16.32
N SER A 530 8.57 -15.87 -15.82
CA SER A 530 9.33 -16.73 -14.90
C SER A 530 8.95 -18.20 -15.10
N ASP A 531 9.80 -19.10 -14.62
CA ASP A 531 9.53 -20.54 -14.67
C ASP A 531 8.46 -20.94 -13.64
N GLY A 532 7.55 -21.84 -14.03
CA GLY A 532 6.56 -22.41 -13.12
C GLY A 532 7.15 -23.46 -12.18
N THR A 533 6.42 -23.80 -11.12
CA THR A 533 6.84 -24.83 -10.14
C THR A 533 6.91 -26.24 -10.75
N ALA A 534 6.11 -26.51 -11.78
CA ALA A 534 6.12 -27.78 -12.50
C ALA A 534 6.84 -27.69 -13.86
N PRO A 535 7.56 -28.75 -14.30
CA PRO A 535 8.24 -28.77 -15.59
C PRO A 535 7.31 -28.44 -16.76
N GLY A 536 7.77 -27.58 -17.67
CA GLY A 536 7.01 -27.20 -18.88
C GLY A 536 5.92 -26.14 -18.65
N ARG A 537 5.78 -25.61 -17.42
CA ARG A 537 4.89 -24.47 -17.13
C ARG A 537 5.69 -23.18 -17.03
N SER A 538 5.12 -22.10 -17.56
CA SER A 538 5.66 -20.74 -17.41
C SER A 538 4.65 -19.86 -16.69
N ILE A 539 5.15 -18.90 -15.92
CA ILE A 539 4.36 -17.87 -15.26
C ILE A 539 4.51 -16.56 -16.03
N VAL A 540 3.38 -15.97 -16.42
CA VAL A 540 3.29 -14.66 -17.05
C VAL A 540 2.63 -13.70 -16.08
N GLU A 541 3.36 -12.68 -15.65
CA GLU A 541 2.84 -11.59 -14.82
C GLU A 541 2.63 -10.35 -15.70
N ILE A 542 1.42 -9.81 -15.70
CA ILE A 542 0.99 -8.68 -16.51
C ILE A 542 0.58 -7.54 -15.57
N ARG A 543 1.36 -6.46 -15.60
CA ARG A 543 1.09 -5.23 -14.85
C ARG A 543 0.61 -4.13 -15.79
N ALA A 544 -0.59 -3.62 -15.58
CA ALA A 544 -1.19 -2.61 -16.44
C ALA A 544 -2.23 -1.74 -15.73
N ALA A 545 -2.76 -0.73 -16.41
CA ALA A 545 -3.96 -0.03 -15.93
C ALA A 545 -5.18 -0.95 -16.03
N ASP A 546 -6.04 -0.93 -15.00
CA ASP A 546 -7.26 -1.74 -14.96
C ASP A 546 -8.31 -1.18 -15.92
N ARG A 547 -9.11 -2.08 -16.51
CA ARG A 547 -10.30 -1.72 -17.29
C ARG A 547 -11.32 -2.85 -17.32
N PRO A 548 -12.62 -2.53 -17.51
CA PRO A 548 -13.65 -3.55 -17.64
C PRO A 548 -13.32 -4.58 -18.74
N GLY A 549 -13.34 -5.85 -18.37
CA GLY A 549 -13.11 -6.96 -19.32
C GLY A 549 -11.65 -7.23 -19.67
N LEU A 550 -10.67 -6.59 -19.01
CA LEU A 550 -9.24 -6.78 -19.31
C LEU A 550 -8.83 -8.25 -19.25
N LEU A 551 -9.22 -8.98 -18.19
CA LEU A 551 -8.93 -10.41 -18.07
C LEU A 551 -9.45 -11.20 -19.27
N ALA A 552 -10.68 -10.95 -19.71
CA ALA A 552 -11.27 -11.64 -20.86
C ALA A 552 -10.46 -11.38 -22.14
N LEU A 553 -10.02 -10.14 -22.36
CA LEU A 553 -9.20 -9.76 -23.51
C LEU A 553 -7.80 -10.40 -23.47
N LEU A 554 -7.17 -10.45 -22.28
CA LEU A 554 -5.87 -11.10 -22.07
C LEU A 554 -5.96 -12.60 -22.30
N THR A 555 -6.94 -13.28 -21.69
CA THR A 555 -7.18 -14.71 -21.92
C THR A 555 -7.47 -15.00 -23.38
N GLY A 556 -8.21 -14.13 -24.07
CA GLY A 556 -8.49 -14.30 -25.50
C GLY A 556 -7.24 -14.14 -26.37
N ALA A 557 -6.30 -13.27 -26.00
CA ALA A 557 -5.00 -13.16 -26.69
C ALA A 557 -4.15 -14.42 -26.49
N LEU A 558 -4.06 -14.92 -25.25
CA LEU A 558 -3.37 -16.17 -24.94
C LEU A 558 -3.94 -17.36 -25.72
N GLU A 559 -5.26 -17.51 -25.74
CA GLU A 559 -5.94 -18.60 -26.47
C GLU A 559 -5.73 -18.48 -28.00
N ARG A 560 -5.73 -17.26 -28.56
CA ARG A 560 -5.45 -17.05 -30.00
C ARG A 560 -4.03 -17.46 -30.39
N ALA A 561 -3.07 -17.27 -29.48
CA ALA A 561 -1.69 -17.70 -29.65
C ALA A 561 -1.50 -19.23 -29.45
N GLY A 562 -2.56 -19.97 -29.11
CA GLY A 562 -2.48 -21.41 -28.86
C GLY A 562 -1.80 -21.77 -27.53
N VAL A 563 -1.85 -20.85 -26.56
CA VAL A 563 -1.32 -21.06 -25.21
C VAL A 563 -2.40 -21.68 -24.32
N ASP A 564 -2.06 -22.76 -23.63
CA ASP A 564 -2.97 -23.39 -22.68
C ASP A 564 -2.85 -22.71 -21.31
N ILE A 565 -3.97 -22.23 -20.77
CA ILE A 565 -4.02 -21.58 -19.46
C ILE A 565 -4.40 -22.63 -18.40
N VAL A 566 -3.49 -22.91 -17.47
CA VAL A 566 -3.73 -23.83 -16.36
C VAL A 566 -4.58 -23.16 -15.27
N TRP A 567 -4.16 -21.95 -14.88
CA TRP A 567 -4.91 -21.08 -13.98
C TRP A 567 -4.52 -19.62 -14.22
N ALA A 568 -5.40 -18.72 -13.81
CA ALA A 568 -5.19 -17.28 -13.81
C ALA A 568 -5.60 -16.68 -12.46
N LYS A 569 -4.81 -15.76 -11.94
CA LYS A 569 -5.16 -14.91 -10.79
C LYS A 569 -5.22 -13.47 -11.25
N ALA A 570 -6.34 -12.82 -11.00
CA ALA A 570 -6.55 -11.43 -11.35
C ALA A 570 -6.48 -10.59 -10.07
N ALA A 571 -5.48 -9.72 -9.97
CA ALA A 571 -5.29 -8.86 -8.80
C ALA A 571 -5.39 -7.39 -9.19
N THR A 572 -6.53 -6.77 -8.86
CA THR A 572 -6.75 -5.34 -9.08
C THR A 572 -6.35 -4.52 -7.86
N TRP A 573 -5.48 -3.55 -8.05
CA TRP A 573 -5.02 -2.58 -7.06
C TRP A 573 -5.42 -1.16 -7.49
N GLY A 574 -6.54 -0.66 -6.97
CA GLY A 574 -7.06 0.66 -7.34
C GLY A 574 -7.38 0.75 -8.84
N SER A 575 -6.58 1.50 -9.58
CA SER A 575 -6.68 1.67 -11.05
C SER A 575 -5.68 0.83 -11.85
N THR A 576 -5.00 -0.11 -11.21
CA THR A 576 -3.99 -0.98 -11.83
C THR A 576 -4.32 -2.46 -11.61
N VAL A 577 -3.84 -3.32 -12.50
CA VAL A 577 -3.88 -4.78 -12.35
C VAL A 577 -2.48 -5.37 -12.30
N ASP A 578 -2.38 -6.50 -11.62
CA ASP A 578 -1.22 -7.39 -11.53
C ASP A 578 -1.72 -8.83 -11.75
N ASP A 579 -2.06 -9.14 -13.00
CA ASP A 579 -2.64 -10.42 -13.37
C ASP A 579 -1.54 -11.46 -13.61
N VAL A 580 -1.69 -12.65 -13.02
CA VAL A 580 -0.71 -13.73 -13.09
C VAL A 580 -1.35 -14.94 -13.75
N PHE A 581 -0.72 -15.45 -14.80
CA PHE A 581 -1.17 -16.62 -15.55
C PHE A 581 -0.12 -17.73 -15.44
N CYS A 582 -0.55 -18.94 -15.13
CA CYS A 582 0.25 -20.14 -15.34
C CYS A 582 -0.15 -20.76 -16.67
N VAL A 583 0.81 -20.83 -17.58
CA VAL A 583 0.58 -21.24 -18.95
C VAL A 583 1.49 -22.38 -19.39
N VAL A 584 1.03 -23.16 -20.36
CA VAL A 584 1.85 -24.10 -21.12
C VAL A 584 1.98 -23.54 -22.53
N LEU A 585 3.21 -23.23 -22.92
CA LEU A 585 3.50 -22.68 -24.24
C LEU A 585 3.40 -23.78 -25.30
N PRO A 586 2.92 -23.46 -26.51
CA PRO A 586 2.96 -24.40 -27.62
C PRO A 586 4.41 -24.77 -27.95
N PRO A 587 4.67 -25.99 -28.45
CA PRO A 587 6.01 -26.38 -28.88
C PRO A 587 6.49 -25.42 -29.98
N PRO A 588 7.76 -24.96 -29.92
CA PRO A 588 8.29 -24.07 -30.94
C PRO A 588 8.27 -24.75 -32.31
N ARG A 589 8.06 -23.99 -33.39
CA ARG A 589 8.15 -24.53 -34.74
C ARG A 589 9.59 -24.97 -35.04
N ALA A 590 9.78 -25.86 -36.01
CA ALA A 590 11.11 -26.35 -36.36
C ALA A 590 12.05 -25.18 -36.72
N GLY A 591 13.08 -24.97 -35.88
CA GLY A 591 14.05 -23.87 -36.02
C GLY A 591 13.76 -22.61 -35.21
N GLU A 592 12.66 -22.56 -34.46
CA GLU A 592 12.26 -21.45 -33.59
C GLU A 592 12.69 -21.74 -32.13
N ALA A 593 13.16 -20.74 -31.40
CA ALA A 593 13.45 -20.89 -29.97
C ALA A 593 12.19 -20.60 -29.14
N THR A 594 12.08 -21.16 -27.93
CA THR A 594 10.98 -20.84 -27.00
C THR A 594 10.87 -19.34 -26.70
N THR A 595 12.00 -18.62 -26.74
CA THR A 595 12.05 -17.16 -26.61
C THR A 595 11.32 -16.42 -27.73
N ASP A 596 11.24 -16.99 -28.93
CA ASP A 596 10.55 -16.39 -30.07
C ASP A 596 9.03 -16.50 -29.93
N VAL A 597 8.54 -17.62 -29.37
CA VAL A 597 7.13 -17.83 -29.00
C VAL A 597 6.71 -16.83 -27.92
N GLN A 598 7.55 -16.63 -26.89
CA GLN A 598 7.30 -15.63 -25.85
C GLN A 598 7.27 -14.21 -26.41
N ALA A 599 8.23 -13.85 -27.26
CA ALA A 599 8.28 -12.52 -27.89
C ALA A 599 7.08 -12.24 -28.81
N ALA A 600 6.59 -13.26 -29.53
CA ALA A 600 5.37 -13.12 -30.33
C ALA A 600 4.14 -12.89 -29.45
N LEU A 601 3.98 -13.67 -28.38
CA LEU A 601 2.88 -13.52 -27.44
C LEU A 601 2.93 -12.17 -26.72
N GLU A 602 4.12 -11.69 -26.33
CA GLU A 602 4.28 -10.37 -25.73
C GLU A 602 3.76 -9.26 -26.64
N ARG A 603 4.01 -9.33 -27.95
CA ARG A 603 3.47 -8.33 -28.91
C ARG A 603 1.94 -8.31 -28.90
N ASP A 604 1.30 -9.48 -28.93
CA ASP A 604 -0.16 -9.60 -28.93
C ASP A 604 -0.77 -9.10 -27.62
N LEU A 605 -0.14 -9.43 -26.49
CA LEU A 605 -0.56 -8.93 -25.18
C LEU A 605 -0.35 -7.42 -25.07
N PHE A 606 0.77 -6.88 -25.56
CA PHE A 606 0.99 -5.44 -25.61
C PHE A 606 -0.03 -4.74 -26.49
N GLU A 607 -0.52 -5.34 -27.57
CA GLU A 607 -1.59 -4.77 -28.38
C GLU A 607 -2.89 -4.63 -27.59
N VAL A 608 -3.27 -5.67 -26.84
CA VAL A 608 -4.41 -5.61 -25.91
C VAL A 608 -4.21 -4.48 -24.90
N LEU A 609 -3.02 -4.36 -24.31
CA LEU A 609 -2.73 -3.34 -23.29
C LEU A 609 -2.64 -1.91 -23.88
N ARG A 610 -2.19 -1.77 -25.13
CA ARG A 610 -1.97 -0.49 -25.84
C ARG A 610 -3.23 0.20 -26.34
N SER A 611 -4.40 -0.45 -26.38
CA SER A 611 -5.66 0.25 -26.67
C SER A 611 -6.07 1.28 -25.60
N THR A 612 -5.14 1.66 -24.71
CA THR A 612 -5.17 2.77 -23.76
C THR A 612 -4.14 3.88 -24.03
N ALA A 613 -3.12 3.66 -24.87
CA ALA A 613 -1.94 4.55 -24.97
C ALA A 613 -1.89 5.41 -26.25
N ALA A 614 -2.50 4.98 -27.36
CA ALA A 614 -2.25 5.59 -28.68
C ALA A 614 -3.04 6.89 -28.97
N ASP A 615 -4.16 7.16 -28.29
CA ASP A 615 -4.99 8.34 -28.62
C ASP A 615 -4.49 9.65 -27.99
N GLN A 616 -3.64 9.61 -26.97
CA GLN A 616 -3.16 10.86 -26.32
C GLN A 616 -1.98 11.50 -27.05
N SER A 617 -1.21 10.73 -27.82
CA SER A 617 -0.03 11.24 -28.56
C SER A 617 -0.34 11.67 -30.00
N ALA A 618 -1.44 11.20 -30.60
CA ALA A 618 -1.81 11.56 -31.97
C ALA A 618 -2.59 12.89 -32.04
N GLU A 619 -3.31 13.27 -30.97
CA GLU A 619 -4.14 14.48 -30.95
C GLU A 619 -3.38 15.75 -30.54
N GLN A 620 -2.14 15.63 -30.04
CA GLN A 620 -1.25 16.77 -29.75
C GLN A 620 -0.28 17.11 -30.90
N ALA A 621 -0.29 16.31 -31.97
CA ALA A 621 0.57 16.49 -33.14
C ALA A 621 -0.19 16.96 -34.40
N SER A 622 -1.45 17.37 -34.28
CA SER A 622 -2.25 17.97 -35.36
C SER A 622 -2.66 19.42 -35.08
#